data_AF-A0A285J6N9-F1
#
_entry.id   AF-A0A285J6N9-F1
#
_cell.length_a   1.000
_cell.length_b   1.000
_cell.length_c   1.000
_cell.angle_alpha   90.00
_cell.angle_beta   90.00
_cell.angle_gamma   90.00
#
_symmetry.space_group_name_H-M   'P 1'
#
loop_
_entity.id
_entity.type
_entity.pdbx_description
1 polymer ?
#
loop_
_entity_poly.entity_id
_entity_poly.type
_entity_poly.pdbx_seq_one_letter_code
_entity_poly.pdbx_strand_id
1 'polypeptide(L)' 'MIVARQLIVDELRRRGQSKRAEFVEEQLPDEVDSTRHGGLLATLHIDLAELVAAAERRPAD' A
#
# COMPACT_ATOMS: atom_id res chain seq x y z
N MET A 1 11.18 4.86 1.26
CA MET A 1 10.37 5.04 2.49
C MET A 1 9.81 3.68 2.87
N ILE A 2 9.73 3.36 4.16
CA ILE A 2 9.06 2.11 4.59
C ILE A 2 7.58 2.39 4.80
N VAL A 3 6.72 1.57 4.20
CA VAL A 3 5.26 1.64 4.31
C VAL A 3 4.76 0.31 4.84
N ALA A 4 3.88 0.32 5.84
CA ALA A 4 3.24 -0.90 6.30
C ALA A 4 2.35 -1.50 5.19
N ARG A 5 2.46 -2.81 4.94
CA ARG A 5 1.61 -3.52 3.96
C ARG A 5 0.14 -3.22 4.17
N GLN A 6 -0.30 -3.16 5.42
CA GLN A 6 -1.71 -2.94 5.72
C GLN A 6 -2.23 -1.59 5.26
N LEU A 7 -1.36 -0.57 5.20
CA LEU A 7 -1.74 0.71 4.61
C LEU A 7 -2.08 0.58 3.12
N ILE A 8 -1.30 -0.22 2.39
CA ILE A 8 -1.49 -0.50 0.96
C ILE A 8 -2.76 -1.32 0.75
N VAL A 9 -2.98 -2.35 1.57
CA VAL A 9 -4.19 -3.19 1.56
C VAL A 9 -5.44 -2.35 1.81
N ASP A 10 -5.43 -1.51 2.85
CA ASP A 10 -6.54 -0.64 3.21
C ASP A 10 -6.85 0.37 2.11
N GLU A 11 -5.81 0.94 1.48
CA GLU A 11 -5.95 1.84 0.33
C GLU A 11 -6.59 1.14 -0.88
N LEU A 12 -6.15 -0.08 -1.21
CA LEU A 12 -6.72 -0.87 -2.30
C LEU A 12 -8.18 -1.22 -2.05
N ARG A 13 -8.52 -1.65 -0.82
CA ARG A 13 -9.91 -1.95 -0.43
C ARG A 13 -10.80 -0.71 -0.54
N ARG A 14 -10.31 0.46 -0.10
CA ARG A 14 -11.07 1.72 -0.20
C ARG A 14 -11.38 2.10 -1.65
N ARG A 15 -10.48 1.78 -2.58
CA ARG A 15 -10.66 2.00 -4.03
C ARG A 15 -11.54 0.93 -4.71
N GLY A 16 -12.10 -0.01 -3.95
CA GLY A 16 -12.88 -1.13 -4.50
C GLY A 16 -12.02 -2.21 -5.17
N GLN A 17 -10.69 -2.21 -4.98
CA GLN A 17 -9.75 -3.15 -5.60
C GLN A 17 -9.51 -4.38 -4.71
N SER A 18 -10.58 -5.01 -4.20
CA SER A 18 -10.47 -6.07 -3.19
C SER A 18 -9.60 -7.26 -3.62
N LYS A 19 -9.70 -7.71 -4.88
CA LYS A 19 -8.84 -8.80 -5.41
C LYS A 19 -7.36 -8.44 -5.40
N ARG A 20 -7.02 -7.17 -5.64
CA ARG A 20 -5.62 -6.70 -5.57
C ARG A 20 -5.17 -6.57 -4.12
N ALA A 21 -6.07 -6.18 -3.22
CA ALA A 21 -5.77 -6.11 -1.79
C ALA A 21 -5.41 -7.49 -1.23
N GLU A 22 -6.17 -8.54 -1.59
CA GLU A 22 -5.87 -9.94 -1.22
C GLU A 22 -4.50 -10.37 -1.77
N PHE A 23 -4.24 -10.13 -3.06
CA PHE A 23 -2.95 -10.44 -3.67
C PHE A 23 -1.79 -9.73 -2.93
N VAL A 24 -1.96 -8.45 -2.58
CA VAL A 24 -0.95 -7.70 -1.83
C VAL A 24 -0.73 -8.27 -0.43
N GLU A 25 -1.81 -8.63 0.27
CA GLU A 25 -1.76 -9.20 1.61
C GLU A 25 -0.98 -10.53 1.64
N GLU A 26 -1.06 -11.33 0.56
CA GLU A 26 -0.34 -12.60 0.42
C GLU A 26 1.11 -12.45 -0.06
N GLN A 27 1.40 -11.45 -0.90
CA GLN A 27 2.68 -11.36 -1.62
C GLN A 27 3.69 -10.40 -0.99
N LEU A 28 3.22 -9.36 -0.29
CA LEU A 28 4.11 -8.36 0.29
C LEU A 28 4.55 -8.73 1.72
N PRO A 29 5.80 -8.43 2.11
CA PRO A 29 6.20 -8.46 3.51
C PRO A 29 5.48 -7.39 4.32
N ASP A 30 5.52 -7.50 5.65
CA ASP A 30 4.83 -6.57 6.56
C ASP A 30 5.27 -5.11 6.35
N GLU A 31 6.55 -4.92 5.99
CA GLU A 31 7.17 -3.65 5.68
C GLU A 31 7.61 -3.58 4.21
N VAL A 32 7.04 -2.63 3.48
CA VAL A 32 7.31 -2.41 2.06
C VAL A 32 8.20 -1.18 1.90
N ASP A 33 9.44 -1.40 1.47
CA ASP A 33 10.32 -0.32 1.05
C ASP A 33 9.88 0.21 -0.33
N SER A 34 9.22 1.37 -0.35
CA SER A 34 8.71 1.98 -1.59
C SER A 34 9.81 2.35 -2.59
N THR A 35 11.04 2.52 -2.12
CA THR A 35 12.22 2.82 -2.95
C THR A 35 12.77 1.56 -3.62
N ARG A 36 12.71 0.41 -2.94
CA ARG A 36 13.13 -0.89 -3.51
C ARG A 36 12.02 -1.61 -4.28
N HIS A 37 10.76 -1.36 -3.92
CA HIS A 37 9.58 -2.02 -4.49
C HIS A 37 8.75 -1.09 -5.39
N GLY A 38 9.34 0.01 -5.89
CA GLY A 38 8.64 0.99 -6.72
C GLY A 38 7.96 0.39 -7.96
N GLY A 39 8.56 -0.62 -8.59
CA GLY A 39 7.96 -1.32 -9.74
C GLY A 39 6.70 -2.12 -9.39
N LEU A 40 6.62 -2.68 -8.18
CA LEU A 40 5.42 -3.37 -7.71
C LEU A 40 4.31 -2.37 -7.38
N LEU A 41 4.64 -1.27 -6.71
CA LEU A 41 3.67 -0.20 -6.43
C LEU A 41 3.09 0.39 -7.73
N ALA A 42 3.94 0.59 -8.74
CA ALA A 42 3.51 1.01 -10.08
C ALA A 42 2.55 0.00 -10.74
N THR A 43 2.79 -1.32 -10.56
CA THR A 43 1.91 -2.39 -11.05
C THR A 43 0.54 -2.39 -10.37
N LEU A 44 0.50 -1.96 -9.11
CA LEU A 44 -0.74 -1.80 -8.33
C LEU A 44 -1.45 -0.48 -8.64
N HIS A 45 -0.86 0.39 -9.48
CA HIS A 45 -1.32 1.77 -9.72
C HIS A 45 -1.48 2.56 -8.42
N ILE A 46 -0.53 2.38 -7.51
CA ILE A 46 -0.43 3.15 -6.27
C ILE A 46 0.82 4.01 -6.37
N ASP A 47 0.63 5.32 -6.33
CA ASP A 47 1.76 6.24 -6.19
C ASP A 47 2.10 6.42 -4.71
N LEU A 48 3.37 6.69 -4.43
CA LEU A 48 3.89 7.00 -3.10
C LEU A 48 3.15 8.19 -2.48
N ALA A 49 2.77 9.20 -3.26
CA ALA A 49 2.03 10.36 -2.76
C ALA A 49 0.66 9.95 -2.16
N GLU A 50 -0.01 8.97 -2.75
CA GLU A 50 -1.29 8.49 -2.26
C GLU A 50 -1.13 7.69 -0.96
N LEU A 51 -0.05 6.92 -0.84
CA LEU A 51 0.30 6.21 0.39
C LEU A 51 0.68 7.17 1.51
N VAL A 52 1.43 8.23 1.22
CA VAL A 52 1.74 9.28 2.20
C VAL A 52 0.45 9.92 2.72
N ALA A 53 -0.45 10.32 1.82
CA ALA A 53 -1.75 10.86 2.19
C ALA A 53 -2.64 9.85 2.95
N ALA A 54 -2.50 8.55 2.70
CA ALA A 54 -3.19 7.50 3.44
C ALA A 54 -2.63 7.31 4.85
N ALA A 55 -1.32 7.38 4.99
CA ALA A 55 -0.64 7.32 6.29
C ALA A 55 -1.01 8.52 7.16
N GLU A 56 -1.08 9.73 6.60
CA GLU A 56 -1.50 10.95 7.30
C GLU A 56 -2.98 10.93 7.70
N ARG A 57 -3.82 10.20 6.96
CA ARG A 57 -5.26 10.01 7.29
C ARG A 57 -5.51 8.98 8.38
N ARG A 58 -4.55 8.10 8.67
CA ARG A 58 -4.63 7.24 9.85
C ARG A 58 -4.23 8.08 11.06
N PRO A 59 -5.16 8.42 11.98
CA PRO A 59 -4.72 8.88 13.28
C PRO A 59 -3.81 7.80 13.88
N ALA A 60 -2.69 8.22 14.47
CA ALA A 60 -1.91 7.33 15.32
C ALA A 60 -2.83 6.92 16.47
N ASP A 61 -3.33 5.68 16.40
CA ASP A 61 -4.09 5.03 17.48
C ASP A 61 -3.16 4.73 18.64
#